data_AF-A0A1G4SC34-F1
#
_entry.id   AF-A0A1G4SC34-F1
#
_cell.length_a   1.000
_cell.length_b   1.000
_cell.length_c   1.000
_cell.angle_alpha   90.00
_cell.angle_beta   90.00
_cell.angle_gamma   90.00
#
_symmetry.space_group_name_H-M   'P 1'
#
loop_
_entity.id
_entity.type
_entity.pdbx_description
1 polymer ?
#
loop_
_entity_poly.entity_id
_entity_poly.type
_entity_poly.pdbx_seq_one_letter_code
_entity_poly.pdbx_strand_id
1 'polypeptide(L)' 'MSTMLSTIIRPAEEIARFLVRRAAIARLCELDDDALKDIGLARSEIEAAAYGLMTASKRARLS' A
#
# COMPACT_ATOMS: atom_id res chain seq x y z
N MET A 1 5.58 29.74 21.39
CA MET A 1 6.44 29.52 20.19
C MET A 1 6.38 28.06 19.77
N SER A 2 5.33 27.62 19.07
CA SER A 2 5.21 26.23 18.58
C SER A 2 4.18 26.10 17.45
N THR A 3 4.46 26.71 16.30
CA THR A 3 3.59 26.63 15.09
C THR A 3 4.37 26.40 13.79
N MET A 4 5.71 26.41 13.83
CA MET A 4 6.54 26.25 12.63
C MET A 4 6.81 24.77 12.26
N LEU A 5 6.84 23.86 13.25
CA LEU A 5 7.06 22.44 13.00
C LEU A 5 5.86 21.77 12.31
N SER A 6 4.62 22.16 12.63
CA SER A 6 3.41 21.53 12.10
C SER A 6 3.16 21.76 10.60
N THR A 7 3.79 22.79 10.00
CA THR A 7 3.53 23.16 8.60
C THR A 7 4.43 22.39 7.63
N ILE A 8 5.62 21.95 8.08
CA ILE A 8 6.62 21.27 7.23
C ILE A 8 6.54 19.74 7.37
N ILE A 9 6.11 19.23 8.53
CA ILE A 9 6.04 17.78 8.79
C ILE A 9 4.94 17.10 7.95
N ARG A 10 3.76 17.73 7.80
CA ARG A 10 2.63 17.15 7.04
C ARG A 10 2.96 16.84 5.56
N PRO A 11 3.57 17.74 4.77
CA PRO A 11 3.94 17.43 3.39
C PRO A 11 5.04 16.36 3.31
N ALA A 12 5.99 16.33 4.25
CA ALA A 12 7.05 15.31 4.25
C ALA A 12 6.48 13.90 4.50
N GLU A 13 5.52 13.75 5.41
CA GLU A 13 4.83 12.49 5.65
C GLU A 13 4.01 12.02 4.44
N GLU A 14 3.35 12.94 3.73
CA GLU A 14 2.58 12.61 2.53
C GLU A 14 3.47 12.14 1.39
N ILE A 15 4.60 12.82 1.18
CA ILE A 15 5.62 12.42 0.21
C ILE A 15 6.20 11.06 0.59
N ALA A 16 6.54 10.84 1.86
CA ALA A 16 7.04 9.54 2.33
C ALA A 16 6.02 8.43 2.08
N ARG A 17 4.74 8.64 2.41
CA ARG A 17 3.66 7.68 2.10
C ARG A 17 3.56 7.41 0.61
N PHE A 18 3.65 8.44 -0.24
CA PHE A 18 3.62 8.26 -1.69
C PHE A 18 4.80 7.41 -2.19
N LEU A 19 6.02 7.68 -1.71
CA LEU A 19 7.22 6.91 -2.09
C LEU A 19 7.13 5.46 -1.62
N VAL A 20 6.66 5.21 -0.40
CA VAL A 20 6.45 3.85 0.12
C VAL A 20 5.44 3.08 -0.75
N ARG A 21 4.32 3.71 -1.13
CA ARG A 21 3.32 3.10 -2.02
C ARG A 21 3.91 2.78 -3.38
N ARG A 22 4.64 3.71 -3.99
CA ARG A 22 5.31 3.51 -5.29
C ARG A 22 6.29 2.34 -5.24
N ALA A 23 7.10 2.26 -4.19
CA ALA A 23 8.04 1.17 -3.98
C ALA A 23 7.32 -0.18 -3.79
N ALA A 24 6.24 -0.21 -3.01
CA ALA A 24 5.44 -1.41 -2.83
C ALA A 24 4.82 -1.91 -4.15
N ILE A 25 4.24 -1.01 -4.95
CA ILE A 25 3.70 -1.34 -6.28
C ILE A 25 4.80 -1.91 -7.17
N ALA A 26 5.97 -1.27 -7.23
CA ALA A 26 7.08 -1.76 -8.05
C ALA A 26 7.52 -3.17 -7.65
N ARG A 27 7.67 -3.44 -6.34
CA ARG A 27 8.04 -4.76 -5.82
C ARG A 27 6.98 -5.82 -6.10
N LEU A 28 5.70 -5.51 -5.93
CA LEU A 28 4.63 -6.43 -6.28
C LEU A 28 4.56 -6.67 -7.79
N CYS A 29 4.90 -5.65 -8.60
CA CYS A 29 4.98 -5.79 -10.04
C CYS A 29 6.15 -6.67 -10.52
N GLU A 30 7.20 -6.86 -9.71
CA GLU A 30 8.30 -7.79 -10.01
C GLU A 30 7.89 -9.26 -9.83
N LEU A 31 6.80 -9.54 -9.11
CA LEU A 31 6.29 -10.90 -8.90
C LEU A 31 5.48 -11.39 -10.11
N ASP A 32 5.63 -12.66 -10.44
CA ASP A 32 4.78 -13.37 -11.40
C ASP A 32 3.38 -13.66 -10.82
N ASP A 33 2.41 -13.96 -11.68
CA ASP A 33 1.01 -14.19 -11.28
C ASP A 33 0.84 -15.35 -10.27
N ASP A 34 1.64 -16.41 -10.36
CA ASP A 34 1.60 -17.51 -9.39
C ASP A 34 2.10 -17.07 -8.00
N ALA A 35 3.15 -16.24 -7.93
CA ALA A 35 3.65 -15.70 -6.66
C ALA A 35 2.66 -14.71 -6.04
N LEU A 36 1.97 -13.91 -6.85
CA LEU A 36 0.89 -13.05 -6.38
C LEU A 36 -0.29 -13.87 -5.84
N LYS A 37 -0.66 -14.95 -6.54
CA LYS A 37 -1.74 -15.85 -6.13
C LYS A 37 -1.42 -16.59 -4.82
N ASP A 38 -0.16 -16.95 -4.60
CA ASP A 38 0.30 -17.59 -3.35
C ASP A 38 0.06 -16.70 -2.12
N ILE A 39 0.34 -15.39 -2.24
CA ILE A 39 0.01 -14.40 -1.19
C ILE A 39 -1.45 -13.95 -1.24
N GLY A 40 -2.26 -14.55 -2.13
CA GLY A 40 -3.69 -14.34 -2.23
C GLY A 40 -4.08 -13.02 -2.87
N LEU A 41 -3.24 -12.46 -3.75
CA LEU A 41 -3.42 -11.19 -4.44
C LEU A 41 -3.57 -11.41 -5.96
N ALA A 42 -4.44 -10.65 -6.62
CA ALA A 42 -4.44 -10.53 -8.08
C ALA A 42 -3.61 -9.34 -8.56
N ARG A 43 -3.12 -9.39 -9.80
CA ARG A 43 -2.36 -8.29 -10.43
C ARG A 43 -3.12 -6.96 -10.41
N SER A 44 -4.43 -7.00 -10.65
CA SER A 44 -5.33 -5.85 -10.60
C SER A 44 -5.51 -5.26 -9.20
N GLU A 45 -5.19 -6.03 -8.15
CA GLU A 45 -5.36 -5.62 -6.74
C GLU A 45 -4.11 -4.97 -6.15
N ILE A 46 -2.96 -5.02 -6.84
CA ILE A 46 -1.68 -4.44 -6.38
C ILE A 46 -1.83 -2.98 -5.96
N GLU A 47 -2.50 -2.17 -6.77
CA GLU A 47 -2.69 -0.76 -6.47
C GLU A 47 -3.57 -0.58 -5.23
N ALA A 48 -4.72 -1.24 -5.18
CA ALA A 48 -5.62 -1.18 -4.02
C ALA A 48 -4.92 -1.64 -2.72
N ALA A 49 -4.09 -2.68 -2.80
CA ALA A 49 -3.30 -3.17 -1.66
C ALA A 49 -2.24 -2.17 -1.21
N ALA A 50 -1.49 -1.55 -2.14
CA ALA A 50 -0.51 -0.52 -1.80
C ALA A 50 -1.16 0.72 -1.16
N TYR A 51 -2.36 1.10 -1.60
CA TYR A 51 -3.11 2.21 -1.00
C TYR A 51 -3.83 1.83 0.31
N GLY A 52 -3.81 0.56 0.73
CA GLY A 52 -4.49 0.09 1.94
C GLY A 52 -6.01 0.03 1.79
N LEU A 53 -6.52 -0.10 0.56
CA LEU A 53 -7.95 -0.13 0.22
C LEU A 53 -8.51 -1.56 0.13
N MET A 54 -7.70 -2.57 0.40
CA MET A 54 -8.14 -3.96 0.51
C MET A 54 -9.03 -4.10 1.75
N THR A 55 -10.32 -4.34 1.54
CA THR A 55 -11.23 -4.64 2.66
C THR A 55 -10.93 -6.05 3.20
N ALA A 56 -11.05 -6.25 4.51
CA ALA A 56 -10.85 -7.54 5.17
C ALA A 56 -11.94 -8.59 4.85
N SER A 57 -12.61 -8.50 3.70
CA SER A 57 -13.70 -9.38 3.31
C SER A 57 -13.24 -10.84 3.12
N LYS A 58 -11.94 -11.06 2.88
CA LYS A 58 -11.37 -12.41 2.69
C LYS A 58 -11.27 -13.24 3.98
N ARG A 59 -11.30 -12.62 5.17
CA ARG A 59 -11.26 -13.34 6.47
C ARG A 59 -12.62 -13.95 6.85
N ALA A 60 -13.72 -13.45 6.27
CA ALA A 60 -15.08 -13.93 6.56
C ALA A 60 -15.50 -15.18 5.77
N ARG A 61 -14.72 -15.63 4.78
CA ARG A 61 -14.99 -16.87 4.02
C ARG A 61 -14.25 -18.11 4.55
N LEU A 62 -13.55 -17.98 5.68
CA LEU A 62 -12.79 -19.07 6.32
C LEU A 62 -13.35 -19.45 7.70
N SER A 63 -14.60 -19.08 8.00
CA SER A 63 -15.35 -19.53 9.19
C SER A 63 -16.51 -20.44 8.80
#